data_AF-A0A8S4S8D0-F1
#
_entry.id   AF-A0A8S4S8D0-F1
#
_cell.length_a   1.000
_cell.length_b   1.000
_cell.length_c   1.000
_cell.angle_alpha   90.00
_cell.angle_beta   90.00
_cell.angle_gamma   90.00
#
_symmetry.space_group_name_H-M   'P 1'
#
loop_
_entity.id
_entity.type
_entity.pdbx_description
1 polymer ?
#
loop_
_entity_poly.entity_id
_entity_poly.type
_entity_poly.pdbx_seq_one_letter_code
_entity_poly.pdbx_strand_id
1 'polypeptide(L)'
;MITAKVIIKFHINCVGKKVRKRYTLQEKLKLKLLKKAIPKLVLVLKPNYGYRPIVRYKSEQLNAADKYKIKERLFFLRKLTGKPHEKIEIQFLTLFTKWVERNKPKLFFVKTDLSNAFGSINKTKLLKILYERHQELQKMETSVYMKKKHAQHYKDFVEELRKPLLIHAGSTVYEWREGLVQGYKFSPALSELYYSFMDEIYFSKLLKNHNDLQLFIRVVDDYLYVTDSLEDARLFLKALSNYRNVNYSKTVVNFAHADVSSSRDITFLGFCYNTDNLQVSSASSVFAGDMCYKIGFSAATVNLGMFLENRIGISSIQINYHIFNFYHNSEQLIWNHVFITLCLSANKFCTILSILSDDSEMPKYLSLYKRRVSVRLCNTIIEVLKKNAPIDFAFVYCINHFRYLSFKALLLCARKTSRCSILVPYVNVELAKSNCIYGKWKEHARTVSKNGLNLVEALKDVCRKSDLRQLFKNFDVLPYDFQCYDHKRFFLSL
;
A
#
# COMPACT_ATOMS: atom_id res chain seq x y z
N MET A 1 1.53 -24.59 20.08
CA MET A 1 1.68 -24.16 21.49
C MET A 1 1.73 -22.63 21.72
N ILE A 2 1.80 -21.76 20.69
CA ILE A 2 1.85 -20.29 20.88
C ILE A 2 0.47 -19.67 21.22
N THR A 3 -0.62 -20.20 20.67
CA THR A 3 -1.98 -19.67 20.89
C THR A 3 -2.51 -19.85 22.30
N ALA A 4 -2.08 -20.88 23.04
CA ALA A 4 -2.52 -21.11 24.42
C ALA A 4 -2.00 -20.03 25.40
N LYS A 5 -0.89 -19.35 25.07
CA LYS A 5 -0.37 -18.21 25.85
C LYS A 5 -1.15 -16.92 25.58
N VAL A 6 -1.63 -16.74 24.35
CA VAL A 6 -2.32 -15.52 23.89
C VAL A 6 -3.83 -15.58 24.16
N ILE A 7 -4.43 -16.76 24.02
CA ILE A 7 -5.87 -16.99 24.10
C ILE A 7 -6.12 -18.12 25.10
N ILE A 8 -6.86 -17.82 26.17
CA ILE A 8 -7.15 -18.80 27.23
C ILE A 8 -8.64 -19.06 27.30
N LYS A 9 -9.01 -20.34 27.45
CA LYS A 9 -10.40 -20.76 27.57
C LYS A 9 -11.03 -20.07 28.78
N PHE A 10 -12.11 -19.35 28.56
CA PHE A 10 -12.78 -18.62 29.63
C PHE A 10 -13.78 -19.54 30.33
N HIS A 11 -13.40 -20.06 31.50
CA HIS A 11 -14.10 -21.16 32.16
C HIS A 11 -15.43 -20.78 32.83
N ILE A 12 -15.60 -19.52 33.24
CA ILE A 12 -16.73 -19.09 34.09
C ILE A 12 -18.09 -19.26 33.39
N ASN A 13 -18.13 -19.32 32.04
CA ASN A 13 -19.37 -19.49 31.26
C ASN A 13 -19.15 -20.28 29.95
N CYS A 14 -18.36 -21.36 29.99
CA CYS A 14 -18.14 -22.19 28.80
C CYS A 14 -19.44 -22.82 28.28
N VAL A 15 -20.04 -22.23 27.25
CA VAL A 15 -21.27 -22.71 26.58
C VAL A 15 -21.03 -24.00 25.74
N GLY A 16 -19.80 -24.52 25.76
CA GLY A 16 -19.42 -25.74 25.04
C GLY A 16 -19.69 -27.00 25.86
N LYS A 17 -20.73 -27.74 25.45
CA LYS A 17 -21.07 -29.18 25.68
C LYS A 17 -20.95 -29.81 27.08
N LYS A 18 -20.24 -29.25 28.06
CA LYS A 18 -19.92 -29.95 29.33
C LYS A 18 -20.91 -29.76 30.48
N VAL A 19 -21.99 -29.02 30.29
CA VAL A 19 -23.15 -29.12 31.18
C VAL A 19 -24.40 -28.95 30.33
N ARG A 20 -25.18 -30.03 30.13
CA ARG A 20 -26.58 -29.93 29.68
C ARG A 20 -27.41 -29.32 30.82
N LYS A 21 -27.08 -28.11 31.26
CA LYS A 21 -27.98 -27.33 32.13
C LYS A 21 -29.19 -26.99 31.28
N ARG A 22 -30.38 -27.44 31.69
CA ARG A 22 -31.65 -27.03 31.07
C ARG A 22 -31.85 -25.55 31.40
N TYR A 23 -31.28 -24.68 30.58
CA TYR A 23 -31.53 -23.25 30.67
C TYR A 23 -32.99 -22.96 30.32
N THR A 24 -33.61 -22.06 31.08
CA THR A 24 -34.92 -21.51 30.74
C THR A 24 -34.86 -20.76 29.41
N LEU A 25 -36.01 -20.51 28.78
CA LEU A 25 -36.07 -19.74 27.53
C LEU A 25 -35.45 -18.34 27.70
N GLN A 26 -35.71 -17.68 28.82
CA GLN A 26 -35.15 -16.37 29.16
C GLN A 26 -33.63 -16.40 29.32
N GLU A 27 -33.08 -17.42 29.98
CA GLU A 27 -31.63 -17.61 30.11
C GLU A 27 -30.97 -17.89 28.76
N LYS A 28 -31.60 -18.71 27.90
CA LYS A 28 -31.14 -18.94 26.53
C LYS A 28 -31.10 -17.64 25.73
N LEU A 29 -32.12 -16.79 25.87
CA LEU A 29 -32.16 -15.47 25.22
C LEU A 29 -31.08 -14.53 25.75
N LYS A 30 -30.88 -14.45 27.08
CA LYS A 30 -29.79 -13.67 27.70
C LYS A 30 -28.43 -14.16 27.24
N LEU A 31 -28.18 -15.46 27.22
CA LEU A 31 -26.94 -16.05 26.70
C LEU A 31 -26.75 -15.78 25.21
N LYS A 32 -27.83 -15.79 24.41
CA LYS A 32 -27.80 -15.44 22.99
C LYS A 32 -27.46 -13.96 22.79
N LEU A 33 -28.00 -13.06 23.62
CA LEU A 33 -27.68 -11.62 23.61
C LEU A 33 -26.23 -11.36 24.04
N LEU A 34 -25.76 -12.00 25.11
CA LEU A 34 -24.36 -11.94 25.55
C LEU A 34 -23.41 -12.46 24.47
N LYS A 35 -23.73 -13.59 23.82
CA LYS A 35 -22.99 -14.08 22.65
C LYS A 35 -23.03 -13.15 21.45
N LYS A 36 -24.09 -12.34 21.29
CA LYS A 36 -24.15 -11.33 20.22
C LYS A 36 -23.18 -10.17 20.49
N ALA A 37 -22.93 -9.82 21.75
CA ALA A 37 -22.01 -8.75 22.14
C ALA A 37 -20.53 -9.17 22.06
N ILE A 38 -20.22 -10.46 22.26
CA ILE A 38 -18.85 -10.98 22.16
C ILE A 38 -18.45 -11.08 20.67
N PRO A 39 -17.30 -10.51 20.26
CA PRO A 39 -16.85 -10.57 18.87
C PRO A 39 -16.30 -11.95 18.46
N LYS A 40 -16.35 -12.24 17.16
CA LYS A 40 -15.98 -13.55 16.58
C LYS A 40 -14.49 -13.59 16.24
N LEU A 41 -13.79 -14.64 16.65
CA LEU A 41 -12.45 -14.94 16.14
C LEU A 41 -12.54 -15.53 14.74
N VAL A 42 -11.74 -14.99 13.83
CA VAL A 42 -11.56 -15.47 12.45
C VAL A 42 -10.07 -15.66 12.19
N LEU A 43 -9.71 -16.81 11.63
CA LEU A 43 -8.33 -17.08 11.20
C LEU A 43 -8.25 -16.82 9.71
N VAL A 44 -7.37 -15.90 9.31
CA VAL A 44 -7.04 -15.67 7.90
C VAL A 44 -5.75 -16.41 7.59
N LEU A 45 -5.79 -17.32 6.64
CA LEU A 45 -4.60 -18.08 6.23
C LEU A 45 -3.61 -17.17 5.51
N LYS A 46 -2.32 -17.41 5.74
CA LYS A 46 -1.22 -16.73 5.04
C LYS A 46 -0.55 -17.72 4.07
N PRO A 47 0.11 -17.22 3.01
CA PRO A 47 0.80 -18.08 2.04
C PRO A 47 1.89 -18.97 2.65
N ASN A 48 2.52 -18.53 3.74
CA ASN A 48 3.57 -19.27 4.44
C ASN A 48 3.03 -20.34 5.41
N TYR A 49 1.84 -20.89 5.14
CA TYR A 49 1.11 -21.81 6.03
C TYR A 49 0.83 -21.28 7.44
N GLY A 50 1.12 -19.99 7.67
CA GLY A 50 0.77 -19.30 8.89
C GLY A 50 -0.69 -18.85 8.88
N TYR A 51 -1.10 -18.21 9.97
CA TYR A 51 -2.41 -17.59 10.06
C TYR A 51 -2.33 -16.22 10.73
N ARG A 52 -3.37 -15.43 10.53
CA ARG A 52 -3.58 -14.14 11.16
C ARG A 52 -4.90 -14.19 11.93
N PRO A 53 -4.87 -14.22 13.27
CA PRO A 53 -6.07 -14.14 14.08
C PRO A 53 -6.64 -12.71 14.02
N ILE A 54 -7.88 -12.58 13.54
CA ILE A 54 -8.62 -11.32 13.44
C ILE A 54 -9.92 -11.46 14.19
N VAL A 55 -10.27 -10.41 14.94
CA VAL A 55 -11.53 -10.31 15.67
C VAL A 55 -12.53 -9.53 14.82
N ARG A 56 -13.64 -10.16 14.48
CA ARG A 56 -14.77 -9.53 13.80
C ARG A 56 -15.82 -9.12 14.83
N TYR A 57 -15.93 -7.82 15.02
CA TYR A 57 -17.07 -7.21 15.70
C TYR A 57 -18.29 -7.30 14.77
N LYS A 58 -19.47 -7.61 15.32
CA LYS A 58 -20.69 -7.60 14.50
C LYS A 58 -20.88 -6.19 13.95
N SER A 59 -21.05 -6.07 12.64
CA SER A 59 -21.38 -4.81 12.02
C SER A 59 -22.83 -4.48 12.34
N GLU A 60 -23.06 -3.81 13.45
CA GLU A 60 -24.17 -2.87 13.47
C GLU A 60 -23.81 -1.79 12.46
N GLN A 61 -24.73 -1.47 11.55
CA GLN A 61 -24.55 -0.34 10.65
C GLN A 61 -24.25 0.88 11.52
N LEU A 62 -22.99 1.32 11.52
CA LEU A 62 -22.59 2.43 12.36
C LEU A 62 -23.35 3.66 11.87
N ASN A 63 -24.18 4.22 12.74
CA ASN A 63 -24.82 5.49 12.47
C ASN A 63 -23.75 6.60 12.37
N ALA A 64 -24.14 7.77 11.87
CA ALA A 64 -23.22 8.88 11.69
C ALA A 64 -22.57 9.34 13.03
N ALA A 65 -23.32 9.29 14.13
CA ALA A 65 -22.84 9.67 15.45
C ALA A 65 -21.73 8.74 15.96
N ASP A 66 -21.85 7.42 15.74
CA ASP A 66 -20.83 6.44 16.12
C ASP A 66 -19.56 6.62 15.31
N LYS A 67 -19.69 6.88 14.00
CA LYS A 67 -18.54 7.20 13.14
C LYS A 67 -17.83 8.46 13.62
N TYR A 68 -18.58 9.48 14.04
CA TYR A 68 -18.03 10.71 14.59
C TYR A 68 -17.29 10.45 15.91
N LYS A 69 -17.89 9.74 16.86
CA LYS A 69 -17.24 9.35 18.13
C LYS A 69 -15.94 8.58 17.90
N ILE A 70 -15.93 7.64 16.94
CA ILE A 70 -14.71 6.91 16.57
C ILE A 70 -13.65 7.87 16.03
N LYS A 71 -14.03 8.78 15.13
CA LYS A 71 -13.12 9.78 14.55
C LYS A 71 -12.51 10.68 15.63
N GLU A 72 -13.30 11.15 16.59
CA GLU A 72 -12.84 11.96 17.71
C GLU A 72 -11.85 11.21 18.61
N ARG A 73 -12.18 9.98 19.00
CA ARG A 73 -11.29 9.13 19.81
C ARG A 73 -9.98 8.80 19.09
N LEU A 74 -10.02 8.57 17.77
CA LEU A 74 -8.82 8.40 16.95
C LEU A 74 -7.99 9.69 16.87
N PHE A 75 -8.64 10.85 16.76
CA PHE A 75 -7.97 12.15 16.79
C PHE A 75 -7.25 12.38 18.12
N PHE A 76 -7.89 12.04 19.25
CA PHE A 76 -7.27 12.07 20.57
C PHE A 76 -5.99 11.20 20.64
N LEU A 77 -6.05 9.94 20.18
CA LEU A 77 -4.86 9.07 20.16
C LEU A 77 -3.73 9.63 19.27
N ARG A 78 -4.07 10.25 18.13
CA ARG A 78 -3.09 10.92 17.28
C ARG A 78 -2.43 12.10 17.99
N LYS A 79 -3.20 12.90 18.74
CA LYS A 79 -2.67 14.00 19.55
C LYS A 79 -1.69 13.50 20.61
N LEU A 80 -1.99 12.39 21.28
CA LEU A 80 -1.07 11.77 22.24
C LEU A 80 0.23 11.26 21.62
N THR A 81 0.17 10.83 20.36
CA THR A 81 1.36 10.32 19.65
C THR A 81 2.33 11.45 19.31
N GLY A 82 1.82 12.67 19.06
CA GLY A 82 2.63 13.88 18.85
C GLY A 82 3.39 13.97 17.52
N LYS A 83 3.46 12.88 16.73
CA LYS A 83 4.18 12.85 15.45
C LYS A 83 3.27 13.18 14.27
N PRO A 84 3.65 14.10 13.37
CA PRO A 84 2.93 14.32 12.13
C PRO A 84 3.09 13.09 11.22
N HIS A 85 2.04 12.76 10.47
CA HIS A 85 2.14 11.77 9.40
C HIS A 85 2.72 12.43 8.16
N GLU A 86 4.04 12.53 8.11
CA GLU A 86 4.75 12.99 6.93
C GLU A 86 4.71 11.94 5.83
N LYS A 87 4.52 12.40 4.60
CA LYS A 87 4.54 11.56 3.42
C LYS A 87 5.96 11.06 3.15
N ILE A 88 6.11 9.78 2.82
CA ILE A 88 7.40 9.18 2.49
C ILE A 88 8.09 9.91 1.35
N GLU A 89 7.30 10.39 0.39
CA GLU A 89 7.81 11.11 -0.78
C GLU A 89 8.53 12.41 -0.40
N ILE A 90 8.03 13.11 0.63
CA ILE A 90 8.61 14.37 1.11
C ILE A 90 9.91 14.07 1.87
N GLN A 91 9.86 13.14 2.82
CA GLN A 91 11.03 12.79 3.63
C GLN A 91 12.17 12.24 2.76
N PHE A 92 11.85 11.40 1.77
CA PHE A 92 12.84 10.85 0.84
C PHE A 92 13.42 11.92 -0.09
N LEU A 93 12.60 12.87 -0.57
CA LEU A 93 13.11 14.00 -1.36
C LEU A 93 14.10 14.84 -0.54
N THR A 94 13.79 15.12 0.73
CA THR A 94 14.72 15.81 1.64
C THR A 94 16.04 15.05 1.81
N LEU A 95 15.98 13.72 1.98
CA LEU A 95 17.17 12.87 2.02
C LEU A 95 17.98 12.99 0.72
N PHE A 96 17.31 12.88 -0.43
CA PHE A 96 17.94 12.91 -1.75
C PHE A 96 18.63 14.25 -2.01
N THR A 97 17.98 15.38 -1.70
CA THR A 97 18.58 16.71 -1.87
C THR A 97 19.86 16.84 -1.04
N LYS A 98 19.80 16.47 0.25
CA LYS A 98 20.99 16.47 1.13
C LYS A 98 22.09 15.53 0.62
N TRP A 99 21.71 14.40 0.02
CA TRP A 99 22.65 13.44 -0.56
C TRP A 99 23.40 14.01 -1.76
N VAL A 100 22.70 14.70 -2.65
CA VAL A 100 23.31 15.40 -3.77
C VAL A 100 24.23 16.52 -3.28
N GLU A 101 23.80 17.34 -2.33
CA GLU A 101 24.59 18.43 -1.74
C GLU A 101 25.90 17.94 -1.09
N ARG A 102 25.94 16.71 -0.60
CA ARG A 102 27.13 16.09 0.03
C ARG A 102 28.01 15.29 -0.93
N ASN A 103 27.88 15.50 -2.24
CA ASN A 103 28.59 14.74 -3.26
C ASN A 103 28.29 13.23 -3.24
N LYS A 104 27.04 12.87 -2.92
CA LYS A 104 26.51 11.50 -3.04
C LYS A 104 27.32 10.45 -2.26
N PRO A 105 27.51 10.61 -0.94
CA PRO A 105 28.24 9.63 -0.14
C PRO A 105 27.56 8.25 -0.18
N LYS A 106 28.30 7.19 0.12
CA LYS A 106 27.70 5.85 0.24
C LYS A 106 26.68 5.82 1.37
N LEU A 107 25.52 5.23 1.09
CA LEU A 107 24.43 5.09 2.06
C LEU A 107 24.28 3.66 2.55
N PHE A 108 23.90 3.52 3.80
CA PHE A 108 23.63 2.28 4.49
C PHE A 108 22.15 2.23 4.84
N PHE A 109 21.50 1.21 4.31
CA PHE A 109 20.09 0.99 4.49
C PHE A 109 19.86 -0.19 5.43
N VAL A 110 18.85 -0.07 6.28
CA VAL A 110 18.34 -1.13 7.13
C VAL A 110 16.82 -1.15 7.01
N LYS A 111 16.29 -2.23 6.42
CA LYS A 111 14.84 -2.51 6.40
C LYS A 111 14.54 -3.64 7.37
N THR A 112 13.56 -3.47 8.24
CA THR A 112 13.17 -4.46 9.25
C THR A 112 11.66 -4.61 9.34
N ASP A 113 11.18 -5.82 9.64
CA ASP A 113 9.77 -6.16 9.90
C ASP A 113 9.63 -6.59 11.37
N LEU A 114 8.66 -6.05 12.09
CA LEU A 114 8.30 -6.53 13.42
C LEU A 114 7.23 -7.61 13.32
N SER A 115 7.57 -8.82 13.75
CA SER A 115 6.62 -9.93 13.78
C SER A 115 5.47 -9.66 14.77
N ASN A 116 4.23 -9.82 14.32
CA ASN A 116 3.04 -9.72 15.17
C ASN A 116 2.99 -8.43 16.03
N ALA A 117 3.25 -7.26 15.45
CA ALA A 117 3.37 -6.01 16.21
C ALA A 117 2.18 -5.76 17.16
N PHE A 118 0.94 -6.00 16.72
CA PHE A 118 -0.23 -5.87 17.60
C PHE A 118 -0.19 -6.84 18.80
N GLY A 119 0.06 -8.13 18.55
CA GLY A 119 0.09 -9.13 19.62
C GLY A 119 1.31 -9.01 20.53
N SER A 120 2.37 -8.34 20.08
CA SER A 120 3.61 -8.12 20.82
C SER A 120 3.57 -6.89 21.73
N ILE A 121 2.47 -6.14 21.79
CA ILE A 121 2.33 -5.00 22.71
C ILE A 121 2.16 -5.47 24.16
N ASN A 122 2.95 -4.90 25.07
CA ASN A 122 2.72 -5.10 26.50
C ASN A 122 1.62 -4.13 26.98
N LYS A 123 0.47 -4.69 27.37
CA LYS A 123 -0.73 -3.95 27.76
C LYS A 123 -0.52 -3.06 29.00
N THR A 124 0.22 -3.54 29.99
CA THR A 124 0.57 -2.77 31.20
C THR A 124 1.45 -1.58 30.84
N LYS A 125 2.45 -1.78 29.98
CA LYS A 125 3.30 -0.70 29.49
C LYS A 125 2.52 0.29 28.62
N LEU A 126 1.62 -0.18 27.76
CA LEU A 126 0.73 0.69 26.96
C LEU A 126 -0.13 1.59 27.86
N LEU A 127 -0.70 1.08 28.95
CA LEU A 127 -1.47 1.88 29.90
C LEU A 127 -0.61 2.96 30.58
N LYS A 128 0.65 2.64 30.93
CA LYS A 128 1.60 3.61 31.46
C LYS A 128 1.93 4.71 30.44
N ILE A 129 2.22 4.34 29.20
CA ILE A 129 2.47 5.29 28.10
C ILE A 129 1.26 6.20 27.89
N LEU A 130 0.05 5.63 27.88
CA LEU A 130 -1.19 6.38 27.70
C LEU A 130 -1.37 7.42 28.81
N TYR A 131 -1.04 7.08 30.05
CA TYR A 131 -1.08 8.00 31.19
C TYR A 131 -0.05 9.13 31.04
N GLU A 132 1.21 8.81 30.78
CA GLU A 132 2.30 9.79 30.63
C GLU A 132 1.98 10.82 29.53
N ARG A 133 1.65 10.34 28.32
CA ARG A 133 1.29 11.22 27.19
C ARG A 133 0.04 12.04 27.45
N HIS A 134 -0.93 11.48 28.16
CA HIS A 134 -2.12 12.23 28.55
C HIS A 134 -1.77 13.37 29.52
N GLN A 135 -0.90 13.14 30.50
CA GLN A 135 -0.47 14.19 31.41
C GLN A 135 0.27 15.32 30.69
N GLU A 136 1.16 14.99 29.76
CA GLU A 136 1.84 15.97 28.91
C GLU A 136 0.84 16.79 28.10
N LEU A 137 -0.13 16.13 27.45
CA LEU A 137 -1.16 16.81 26.68
C LEU A 137 -2.02 17.74 27.54
N GLN A 138 -2.36 17.34 28.77
CA GLN A 138 -3.14 18.16 29.71
C GLN A 138 -2.40 19.42 30.17
N LYS A 139 -1.05 19.35 30.27
CA LYS A 139 -0.21 20.51 30.60
C LYS A 139 -0.14 21.51 29.46
N MET A 140 -0.06 21.03 28.22
CA MET A 140 0.06 21.87 27.02
C MET A 140 -1.27 22.46 26.54
N GLU A 141 -2.39 21.77 26.77
CA GLU A 141 -3.71 22.25 26.37
C GLU A 141 -4.08 23.51 27.17
N THR A 142 -4.61 24.53 26.51
CA THR A 142 -5.07 25.77 27.18
C THR A 142 -6.58 25.80 27.32
N SER A 143 -7.31 25.16 26.40
CA SER A 143 -8.77 25.11 26.43
C SER A 143 -9.29 24.18 27.52
N VAL A 144 -10.00 24.74 28.50
CA VAL A 144 -10.64 23.99 29.59
C VAL A 144 -11.61 22.94 29.05
N TYR A 145 -12.36 23.28 28.00
CA TYR A 145 -13.27 22.35 27.33
C TYR A 145 -12.51 21.13 26.76
N MET A 146 -11.42 21.38 26.04
CA MET A 146 -10.61 20.30 25.45
C MET A 146 -9.93 19.46 26.52
N LYS A 147 -9.43 20.05 27.62
CA LYS A 147 -8.91 19.30 28.78
C LYS A 147 -9.92 18.30 29.33
N LYS A 148 -11.15 18.75 29.59
CA LYS A 148 -12.23 17.89 30.10
C LYS A 148 -12.55 16.77 29.11
N LYS A 149 -12.63 17.09 27.81
CA LYS A 149 -12.90 16.12 26.74
C LYS A 149 -11.78 15.07 26.62
N HIS A 150 -10.52 15.50 26.62
CA HIS A 150 -9.36 14.61 26.62
C HIS A 150 -9.32 13.71 27.85
N ALA A 151 -9.62 14.24 29.03
CA ALA A 151 -9.69 13.46 30.27
C ALA A 151 -10.78 12.37 30.20
N GLN A 152 -11.94 12.69 29.62
CA GLN A 152 -13.00 11.71 29.41
C GLN A 152 -12.55 10.60 28.44
N HIS A 153 -11.97 10.97 27.28
CA HIS A 153 -11.48 9.98 26.32
C HIS A 153 -10.38 9.09 26.91
N TYR A 154 -9.46 9.66 27.69
CA TYR A 154 -8.46 8.90 28.43
C TYR A 154 -9.11 7.88 29.38
N LYS A 155 -10.08 8.31 30.20
CA LYS A 155 -10.81 7.44 31.12
C LYS A 155 -11.50 6.29 30.37
N ASP A 156 -12.20 6.59 29.28
CA ASP A 156 -12.88 5.59 28.45
C ASP A 156 -11.89 4.55 27.91
N PHE A 157 -10.72 4.98 27.41
CA PHE A 157 -9.70 4.07 26.92
C PHE A 157 -9.09 3.21 28.02
N VAL A 158 -8.82 3.77 29.21
CA VAL A 158 -8.29 3.00 30.35
C VAL A 158 -9.29 1.95 30.80
N GLU A 159 -10.57 2.31 30.92
CA GLU A 159 -11.63 1.37 31.30
C GLU A 159 -11.79 0.27 30.26
N GLU A 160 -11.82 0.63 28.98
CA GLU A 160 -11.94 -0.34 27.87
C GLU A 160 -10.74 -1.28 27.80
N LEU A 161 -9.52 -0.74 27.94
CA LEU A 161 -8.31 -1.54 27.94
C LEU A 161 -8.24 -2.41 29.19
N ARG A 162 -8.64 -1.97 30.39
CA ARG A 162 -8.58 -2.83 31.58
C ARG A 162 -9.54 -4.02 31.53
N LYS A 163 -10.65 -3.91 30.81
CA LYS A 163 -11.62 -5.01 30.69
C LYS A 163 -10.98 -6.25 30.02
N PRO A 164 -11.31 -7.47 30.48
CA PRO A 164 -10.94 -8.70 29.80
C PRO A 164 -11.55 -8.70 28.41
N LEU A 165 -10.74 -8.90 27.37
CA LEU A 165 -11.25 -8.97 26.02
C LEU A 165 -11.71 -10.39 25.71
N LEU A 166 -13.02 -10.59 25.72
CA LEU A 166 -13.62 -11.88 25.39
C LEU A 166 -13.83 -12.00 23.87
N ILE A 167 -13.55 -13.18 23.33
CA ILE A 167 -13.75 -13.54 21.93
C ILE A 167 -14.39 -14.92 21.84
N HIS A 168 -15.19 -15.18 20.82
CA HIS A 168 -15.76 -16.52 20.61
C HIS A 168 -15.18 -17.20 19.37
N ALA A 169 -14.89 -18.50 19.50
CA ALA A 169 -14.54 -19.39 18.40
C ALA A 169 -15.46 -20.62 18.46
N GLY A 170 -16.33 -20.77 17.46
CA GLY A 170 -17.42 -21.75 17.50
C GLY A 170 -18.34 -21.50 18.70
N SER A 171 -18.55 -22.53 19.52
CA SER A 171 -19.37 -22.48 20.74
C SER A 171 -18.61 -22.01 21.98
N THR A 172 -17.30 -21.83 21.90
CA THR A 172 -16.42 -21.60 23.04
C THR A 172 -16.03 -20.13 23.12
N VAL A 173 -15.99 -19.59 24.35
CA VAL A 173 -15.52 -18.23 24.65
C VAL A 173 -14.11 -18.33 25.21
N TYR A 174 -13.25 -17.42 24.76
CA TYR A 174 -11.89 -17.28 25.20
C TYR A 174 -11.61 -15.85 25.60
N GLU A 175 -10.62 -15.67 26.47
CA GLU A 175 -10.05 -14.38 26.82
C GLU A 175 -8.77 -14.16 26.00
N TRP A 176 -8.66 -12.99 25.39
CA TRP A 176 -7.44 -12.52 24.73
C TRP A 176 -6.53 -11.83 25.74
N ARG A 177 -5.41 -12.46 26.08
CA ARG A 177 -4.55 -12.03 27.19
C ARG A 177 -3.40 -11.13 26.81
N GLU A 178 -2.83 -11.32 25.61
CA GLU A 178 -1.58 -10.65 25.24
C GLU A 178 -1.72 -9.77 24.00
N GLY A 179 -1.20 -8.54 24.08
CA GLY A 179 -1.24 -7.58 22.98
C GLY A 179 -2.62 -7.02 22.68
N LEU A 180 -2.68 -6.32 21.54
CA LEU A 180 -3.90 -5.78 20.97
C LEU A 180 -4.47 -6.76 19.94
N VAL A 181 -5.80 -6.84 19.87
CA VAL A 181 -6.46 -7.64 18.83
C VAL A 181 -6.48 -6.91 17.49
N GLN A 182 -6.33 -7.68 16.41
CA GLN A 182 -6.59 -7.18 15.07
C GLN A 182 -8.10 -7.14 14.81
N GLY A 183 -8.57 -6.08 14.16
CA GLY A 183 -10.01 -5.84 13.91
C GLY A 183 -10.69 -4.92 14.93
N TYR A 184 -10.03 -4.60 16.05
CA TYR A 184 -10.46 -3.51 16.91
C TYR A 184 -10.10 -2.15 16.30
N LYS A 185 -11.09 -1.24 16.29
CA LYS A 185 -11.03 0.03 15.54
C LYS A 185 -9.90 0.95 15.96
N PHE A 186 -9.48 0.87 17.23
CA PHE A 186 -8.44 1.71 17.80
C PHE A 186 -7.07 1.02 17.91
N SER A 187 -6.97 -0.29 17.63
CA SER A 187 -5.70 -1.03 17.69
C SER A 187 -4.58 -0.38 16.86
N PRO A 188 -4.81 0.08 15.61
CA PRO A 188 -3.76 0.75 14.83
C PRO A 188 -3.19 1.98 15.52
N ALA A 189 -4.05 2.86 16.04
CA ALA A 189 -3.60 4.09 16.70
C ALA A 189 -2.95 3.84 18.07
N LEU A 190 -3.43 2.85 18.82
CA LEU A 190 -2.80 2.43 20.08
C LEU A 190 -1.44 1.76 19.85
N SER A 191 -1.31 0.98 18.77
CA SER A 191 -0.04 0.41 18.33
C SER A 191 0.94 1.51 17.94
N GLU A 192 0.48 2.50 17.19
CA GLU A 192 1.29 3.65 16.78
C GLU A 192 1.79 4.46 17.98
N LEU A 193 0.92 4.71 18.97
CA LEU A 193 1.29 5.36 20.23
C LEU A 193 2.36 4.55 20.98
N TYR A 194 2.16 3.23 21.09
CA TYR A 194 3.11 2.35 21.76
C TYR A 194 4.49 2.41 21.08
N TYR A 195 4.56 2.08 19.79
CA TYR A 195 5.83 1.99 19.08
C TYR A 195 6.50 3.36 18.94
N SER A 196 5.76 4.46 18.80
CA SER A 196 6.36 5.80 18.80
C SER A 196 7.10 6.11 20.09
N PHE A 197 6.52 5.75 21.24
CA PHE A 197 7.17 5.89 22.54
C PHE A 197 8.39 4.98 22.68
N MET A 198 8.29 3.74 22.18
CA MET A 198 9.44 2.82 22.17
C MET A 198 10.58 3.33 21.29
N ASP A 199 10.24 3.91 20.13
CA ASP A 199 11.22 4.48 19.21
C ASP A 199 12.01 5.62 19.85
N GLU A 200 11.33 6.50 20.60
CA GLU A 200 11.97 7.59 21.34
C GLU A 200 12.96 7.08 22.38
N ILE A 201 12.69 5.93 23.03
CA ILE A 201 13.62 5.35 23.99
C ILE A 201 14.79 4.69 23.25
N TYR A 202 14.48 3.76 22.35
CA TYR A 202 15.49 2.87 21.74
C TYR A 202 16.37 3.57 20.72
N PHE A 203 15.83 4.56 20.00
CA PHE A 203 16.57 5.28 18.97
C PHE A 203 16.90 6.72 19.37
N SER A 204 16.71 7.11 20.64
CA SER A 204 17.03 8.47 21.13
C SER A 204 18.42 8.97 20.73
N LYS A 205 19.43 8.11 20.78
CA LYS A 205 20.81 8.48 20.42
C LYS A 205 20.98 8.74 18.94
N LEU A 206 20.32 7.95 18.09
CA LEU A 206 20.39 8.09 16.64
C LEU A 206 19.57 9.30 16.16
N LEU A 207 18.42 9.56 16.79
CA LEU A 207 17.49 10.62 16.36
C LEU A 207 17.89 12.04 16.80
N LYS A 208 18.92 12.21 17.64
CA LYS A 208 19.37 13.52 18.15
C LYS A 208 20.35 14.24 17.21
N ASN A 209 20.96 13.54 16.27
CA ASN A 209 21.95 14.13 15.37
C ASN A 209 21.28 14.70 14.11
N HIS A 210 20.79 15.93 14.22
CA HIS A 210 20.05 16.60 13.13
C HIS A 210 20.91 16.98 11.90
N ASN A 211 22.24 16.95 12.04
CA ASN A 211 23.17 17.29 10.97
C ASN A 211 23.57 16.09 10.10
N ASP A 212 23.10 14.88 10.38
CA ASP A 212 23.51 13.71 9.61
C ASP A 212 22.56 13.44 8.44
N LEU A 213 23.08 12.80 7.40
CA LEU A 213 22.27 12.39 6.28
C LEU A 213 21.52 11.13 6.68
N GLN A 214 20.34 11.33 7.25
CA GLN A 214 19.56 10.26 7.87
C GLN A 214 18.09 10.30 7.46
N LEU A 215 17.50 9.12 7.34
CA LEU A 215 16.06 8.91 7.15
C LEU A 215 15.61 7.81 8.12
N PHE A 216 14.58 8.09 8.92
CA PHE A 216 13.94 7.11 9.80
C PHE A 216 12.44 7.11 9.54
N ILE A 217 11.93 6.04 8.93
CA ILE A 217 10.51 5.86 8.68
C ILE A 217 10.05 4.57 9.32
N ARG A 218 8.95 4.66 10.06
CA ARG A 218 8.19 3.50 10.54
C ARG A 218 6.75 3.59 10.06
N VAL A 219 6.22 2.49 9.54
CA VAL A 219 4.79 2.33 9.28
C VAL A 219 4.32 1.07 9.96
N VAL A 220 3.63 1.26 11.09
CA VAL A 220 3.18 0.16 11.96
C VAL A 220 4.36 -0.72 12.39
N ASP A 221 4.57 -1.84 11.70
CA ASP A 221 5.56 -2.89 11.96
C ASP A 221 6.79 -2.85 11.04
N ASP A 222 6.74 -2.10 9.93
CA ASP A 222 7.87 -1.98 9.01
C ASP A 222 8.72 -0.75 9.32
N TYR A 223 10.04 -0.94 9.39
CA TYR A 223 11.05 0.11 9.56
C TYR A 223 11.92 0.23 8.29
N LEU A 224 12.25 1.47 7.94
CA LEU A 224 13.30 1.84 7.00
C LEU A 224 14.19 2.88 7.64
N TYR A 225 15.47 2.54 7.82
CA TYR A 225 16.51 3.45 8.26
C TYR A 225 17.58 3.59 7.18
N VAL A 226 17.97 4.83 6.89
CA VAL A 226 19.02 5.16 5.92
C VAL A 226 19.98 6.14 6.58
N THR A 227 21.28 5.91 6.45
CA THR A 227 22.34 6.77 7.00
C THR A 227 23.59 6.72 6.12
N ASP A 228 24.44 7.75 6.13
CA ASP A 228 25.78 7.73 5.53
C ASP A 228 26.85 7.12 6.47
N SER A 229 26.49 6.78 7.72
CA SER A 229 27.38 6.16 8.71
C SER A 229 27.11 4.66 8.87
N LEU A 230 28.13 3.83 8.57
CA LEU A 230 28.05 2.38 8.79
C LEU A 230 27.87 2.04 10.28
N GLU A 231 28.48 2.83 11.17
CA GLU A 231 28.36 2.61 12.61
C GLU A 231 26.93 2.90 13.08
N ASP A 232 26.30 3.96 12.59
CA ASP A 232 24.90 4.27 12.93
C ASP A 232 23.95 3.17 12.44
N ALA A 233 24.18 2.62 11.25
CA ALA A 233 23.40 1.49 10.73
C ALA A 233 23.54 0.24 11.62
N ARG A 234 24.74 -0.02 12.17
CA ARG A 234 24.98 -1.11 13.14
C ARG A 234 24.35 -0.81 14.50
N LEU A 235 24.46 0.41 14.99
CA LEU A 235 23.81 0.87 16.22
C LEU A 235 22.29 0.77 16.11
N PHE A 236 21.72 1.03 14.93
CA PHE A 236 20.31 0.84 14.65
C PHE A 236 19.89 -0.64 14.76
N LEU A 237 20.64 -1.56 14.15
CA LEU A 237 20.40 -3.00 14.28
C LEU A 237 20.52 -3.48 15.73
N LYS A 238 21.50 -2.96 16.48
CA LYS A 238 21.65 -3.24 17.91
C LYS A 238 20.50 -2.66 18.72
N ALA A 239 20.02 -1.46 18.41
CA ALA A 239 18.86 -0.85 19.07
C ALA A 239 17.57 -1.64 18.79
N LEU A 240 17.43 -2.21 17.59
CA LEU A 240 16.31 -3.07 17.23
C LEU A 240 16.23 -4.32 18.11
N SER A 241 17.35 -4.88 18.59
CA SER A 241 17.33 -6.07 19.45
C SER A 241 16.63 -5.85 20.80
N ASN A 242 16.35 -4.59 21.17
CA ASN A 242 15.51 -4.29 22.33
C ASN A 242 14.03 -4.63 22.11
N TYR A 243 13.59 -4.77 20.86
CA TYR A 243 12.26 -5.29 20.54
C TYR A 243 12.25 -6.81 20.63
N ARG A 244 11.31 -7.35 21.40
CA ARG A 244 11.12 -8.80 21.58
C ARG A 244 10.67 -9.55 20.33
N ASN A 245 10.29 -8.85 19.28
CA ASN A 245 9.55 -9.40 18.14
C ASN A 245 10.14 -9.00 16.78
N VAL A 246 11.43 -8.67 16.70
CA VAL A 246 12.10 -8.42 15.43
C VAL A 246 12.10 -9.68 14.56
N ASN A 247 11.79 -9.52 13.28
CA ASN A 247 11.82 -10.59 12.30
C ASN A 247 13.11 -10.54 11.48
N TYR A 248 14.22 -11.05 12.05
CA TYR A 248 15.53 -11.00 11.42
C TYR A 248 15.59 -11.69 10.05
N SER A 249 14.76 -12.73 9.81
CA SER A 249 14.70 -13.38 8.50
C SER A 249 14.11 -12.51 7.39
N LYS A 250 13.44 -11.41 7.75
CA LYS A 250 12.91 -10.40 6.83
C LYS A 250 13.64 -9.05 6.94
N THR A 251 14.69 -9.00 7.77
CA THR A 251 15.57 -7.85 7.84
C THR A 251 16.52 -7.91 6.66
N VAL A 252 16.66 -6.79 5.96
CA VAL A 252 17.50 -6.66 4.79
C VAL A 252 18.35 -5.41 4.94
N VAL A 253 19.65 -5.54 4.67
CA VAL A 253 20.62 -4.44 4.67
C VAL A 253 21.32 -4.35 3.33
N ASN A 254 22.11 -3.31 3.07
CA ASN A 254 22.96 -3.21 1.87
C ASN A 254 24.47 -3.26 2.17
N PHE A 255 24.83 -3.76 3.36
CA PHE A 255 26.22 -3.90 3.82
C PHE A 255 26.45 -5.29 4.43
N ALA A 256 27.71 -5.64 4.64
CA ALA A 256 28.08 -6.93 5.21
C ALA A 256 27.64 -7.03 6.68
N HIS A 257 26.86 -8.07 7.00
CA HIS A 257 26.42 -8.41 8.34
C HIS A 257 26.28 -9.93 8.45
N ALA A 258 26.69 -10.53 9.58
CA ALA A 258 26.72 -11.98 9.73
C ALA A 258 25.32 -12.63 9.70
N ASP A 259 24.37 -12.04 10.40
CA ASP A 259 23.06 -12.68 10.65
C ASP A 259 21.91 -12.16 9.76
N VAL A 260 22.18 -11.25 8.83
CA VAL A 260 21.15 -10.50 8.12
C VAL A 260 21.43 -10.51 6.62
N SER A 261 20.37 -10.73 5.83
CA SER A 261 20.48 -10.75 4.37
C SER A 261 20.89 -9.39 3.80
N SER A 262 21.78 -9.41 2.81
CA SER A 262 22.21 -8.20 2.10
C SER A 262 21.57 -8.10 0.71
N SER A 263 21.05 -6.94 0.35
CA SER A 263 20.53 -6.62 -0.99
C SER A 263 20.84 -5.17 -1.36
N ARG A 264 21.12 -4.93 -2.64
CA ARG A 264 21.24 -3.57 -3.21
C ARG A 264 19.88 -2.93 -3.50
N ASP A 265 18.85 -3.76 -3.60
CA ASP A 265 17.48 -3.34 -3.83
C ASP A 265 16.66 -3.66 -2.59
N ILE A 266 16.17 -2.60 -1.94
CA ILE A 266 15.42 -2.72 -0.68
C ILE A 266 13.96 -2.39 -0.93
N THR A 267 13.08 -3.33 -0.60
CA THR A 267 11.64 -3.14 -0.76
C THR A 267 11.00 -2.63 0.53
N PHE A 268 10.25 -1.54 0.45
CA PHE A 268 9.53 -0.94 1.57
C PHE A 268 8.23 -0.27 1.09
N LEU A 269 7.11 -0.57 1.74
CA LEU A 269 5.77 -0.01 1.42
C LEU A 269 5.32 -0.12 -0.04
N GLY A 270 5.73 -1.20 -0.73
CA GLY A 270 5.40 -1.42 -2.14
C GLY A 270 6.30 -0.68 -3.13
N PHE A 271 7.34 0.01 -2.64
CA PHE A 271 8.43 0.57 -3.43
C PHE A 271 9.68 -0.30 -3.32
N CYS A 272 10.57 -0.14 -4.29
CA CYS A 272 11.91 -0.73 -4.32
C CYS A 272 12.93 0.39 -4.52
N TYR A 273 13.85 0.50 -3.57
CA TYR A 273 14.88 1.51 -3.50
C TYR A 273 16.21 0.90 -3.92
N ASN A 274 16.82 1.44 -4.97
CA ASN A 274 18.20 1.11 -5.32
C ASN A 274 19.13 1.89 -4.40
N THR A 275 19.94 1.18 -3.60
CA THR A 275 20.74 1.84 -2.56
C THR A 275 21.96 2.58 -3.09
N ASP A 276 22.35 2.34 -4.35
CA ASP A 276 23.55 2.93 -4.94
C ASP A 276 23.22 4.30 -5.58
N ASN A 277 22.03 4.46 -6.15
CA ASN A 277 21.64 5.66 -6.88
C ASN A 277 20.36 6.34 -6.39
N LEU A 278 19.73 5.82 -5.33
CA LEU A 278 18.47 6.31 -4.74
C LEU A 278 17.26 6.34 -5.70
N GLN A 279 17.34 5.63 -6.82
CA GLN A 279 16.20 5.48 -7.71
C GLN A 279 15.12 4.62 -7.06
N VAL A 280 13.87 4.99 -7.32
CA VAL A 280 12.68 4.39 -6.73
C VAL A 280 11.81 3.77 -7.82
N SER A 281 11.47 2.51 -7.63
CA SER A 281 10.59 1.74 -8.50
C SER A 281 9.44 1.08 -7.74
N SER A 282 8.45 0.54 -8.44
CA SER A 282 7.44 -0.33 -7.81
C SER A 282 8.05 -1.67 -7.44
N ALA A 283 7.71 -2.21 -6.26
CA ALA A 283 8.08 -3.57 -5.91
C ALA A 283 7.42 -4.58 -6.86
N SER A 284 8.14 -5.63 -7.26
CA SER A 284 7.66 -6.66 -8.18
C SER A 284 6.42 -7.39 -7.69
N SER A 285 6.23 -7.48 -6.37
CA SER A 285 5.07 -8.09 -5.72
C SER A 285 3.74 -7.43 -6.10
N VAL A 286 3.75 -6.18 -6.58
CA VAL A 286 2.56 -5.48 -7.10
C VAL A 286 2.00 -6.20 -8.34
N PHE A 287 2.86 -6.85 -9.12
CA PHE A 287 2.48 -7.54 -10.36
C PHE A 287 2.01 -8.98 -10.13
N ALA A 288 2.33 -9.58 -8.98
CA ALA A 288 2.02 -10.97 -8.67
C ALA A 288 0.51 -11.22 -8.46
N GLY A 289 0.01 -12.36 -8.95
CA GLY A 289 -1.37 -12.81 -8.81
C GLY A 289 -2.31 -12.30 -9.89
N ASP A 290 -3.33 -13.11 -10.18
CA ASP A 290 -4.28 -12.83 -11.27
C ASP A 290 -5.04 -11.52 -11.06
N MET A 291 -5.15 -10.76 -12.15
CA MET A 291 -5.76 -9.43 -12.15
C MET A 291 -7.24 -9.46 -11.75
N CYS A 292 -7.96 -10.56 -11.98
CA CYS A 292 -9.36 -10.69 -11.61
C CYS A 292 -9.59 -10.55 -10.09
N TYR A 293 -8.67 -11.02 -9.25
CA TYR A 293 -8.75 -10.86 -7.79
C TYR A 293 -8.42 -9.45 -7.31
N LYS A 294 -7.83 -8.61 -8.18
CA LYS A 294 -7.50 -7.22 -7.92
C LYS A 294 -8.61 -6.25 -8.38
N ILE A 295 -9.68 -6.76 -9.01
CA ILE A 295 -10.81 -5.98 -9.52
C ILE A 295 -12.04 -6.20 -8.65
N GLY A 296 -12.57 -5.11 -8.07
CA GLY A 296 -13.86 -5.15 -7.38
C GLY A 296 -15.02 -5.09 -8.35
N PHE A 297 -15.60 -6.24 -8.70
CA PHE A 297 -16.84 -6.31 -9.48
C PHE A 297 -18.04 -5.87 -8.63
N SER A 298 -18.90 -5.01 -9.20
CA SER A 298 -20.09 -4.47 -8.54
C SER A 298 -21.28 -4.49 -9.49
N ALA A 299 -22.48 -4.15 -9.00
CA ALA A 299 -23.69 -4.04 -9.82
C ALA A 299 -23.58 -3.05 -10.99
N ALA A 300 -22.57 -2.17 -10.99
CA ALA A 300 -22.28 -1.26 -12.09
C ALA A 300 -21.81 -1.97 -13.39
N THR A 301 -21.57 -3.28 -13.35
CA THR A 301 -21.24 -4.11 -14.52
C THR A 301 -22.32 -4.14 -15.59
N VAL A 302 -23.58 -3.80 -15.24
CA VAL A 302 -24.70 -3.67 -16.19
C VAL A 302 -24.38 -2.67 -17.31
N ASN A 303 -23.63 -1.60 -17.01
CA ASN A 303 -23.08 -0.70 -18.03
C ASN A 303 -21.57 -0.89 -18.13
N LEU A 304 -21.16 -1.82 -18.99
CA LEU A 304 -19.75 -2.20 -19.16
C LEU A 304 -18.87 -1.00 -19.56
N GLY A 305 -19.37 -0.07 -20.38
CA GLY A 305 -18.62 1.13 -20.77
C GLY A 305 -18.27 2.02 -19.58
N MET A 306 -19.27 2.37 -18.75
CA MET A 306 -19.03 3.14 -17.53
C MET A 306 -18.19 2.36 -16.51
N PHE A 307 -18.39 1.05 -16.42
CA PHE A 307 -17.61 0.20 -15.52
C PHE A 307 -16.12 0.20 -15.90
N LEU A 308 -15.80 0.03 -17.18
CA LEU A 308 -14.43 0.11 -17.71
C LEU A 308 -13.80 1.47 -17.42
N GLU A 309 -14.52 2.57 -17.69
CA GLU A 309 -14.02 3.93 -17.44
C GLU A 309 -13.69 4.16 -15.96
N ASN A 310 -14.56 3.71 -15.05
CA ASN A 310 -14.41 3.88 -13.61
C ASN A 310 -13.39 2.93 -12.98
N ARG A 311 -13.19 1.73 -13.54
CA ARG A 311 -12.32 0.67 -12.96
C ARG A 311 -10.93 0.60 -13.54
N ILE A 312 -10.69 1.24 -14.69
CA ILE A 312 -9.39 1.29 -15.34
C ILE A 312 -8.82 2.71 -15.30
N GLY A 313 -9.67 3.73 -15.12
CA GLY A 313 -9.25 5.11 -14.90
C GLY A 313 -8.44 5.34 -13.61
N ILE A 314 -8.09 6.61 -13.39
CA ILE A 314 -7.16 7.13 -12.34
C ILE A 314 -7.51 6.64 -10.93
N SER A 315 -8.79 6.44 -10.62
CA SER A 315 -9.27 5.94 -9.33
C SER A 315 -8.72 4.56 -8.96
N SER A 316 -8.29 3.78 -9.95
CA SER A 316 -7.89 2.37 -9.78
C SER A 316 -6.40 2.11 -9.97
N ILE A 317 -5.69 2.99 -10.70
CA ILE A 317 -4.25 2.90 -10.95
C ILE A 317 -3.65 4.19 -10.39
N GLN A 318 -3.06 4.08 -9.21
CA GLN A 318 -2.51 5.23 -8.51
C GLN A 318 -1.22 5.70 -9.20
N ILE A 319 -1.25 6.91 -9.75
CA ILE A 319 -0.04 7.58 -10.23
C ILE A 319 0.65 8.20 -9.02
N ASN A 320 1.71 7.54 -8.57
CA ASN A 320 2.39 7.89 -7.33
C ASN A 320 3.51 8.93 -7.56
N TYR A 321 3.52 9.97 -6.72
CA TYR A 321 4.48 11.09 -6.79
C TYR A 321 5.92 10.70 -6.45
N HIS A 322 6.12 9.55 -5.81
CA HIS A 322 7.44 9.00 -5.50
C HIS A 322 8.09 8.36 -6.73
N ILE A 323 7.27 7.68 -7.54
CA ILE A 323 7.71 6.92 -8.71
C ILE A 323 7.87 7.85 -9.91
N PHE A 324 6.88 8.72 -10.14
CA PHE A 324 6.86 9.68 -11.24
C PHE A 324 7.52 11.00 -10.81
N ASN A 325 8.84 10.97 -10.64
CA ASN A 325 9.61 12.06 -10.06
C ASN A 325 11.03 12.14 -10.66
N PHE A 326 11.34 13.25 -11.35
CA PHE A 326 12.64 13.46 -11.99
C PHE A 326 13.73 13.98 -11.04
N TYR A 327 13.43 14.29 -9.77
CA TYR A 327 14.46 14.64 -8.81
C TYR A 327 15.40 13.46 -8.56
N HIS A 328 14.85 12.27 -8.32
CA HIS A 328 15.63 11.07 -7.99
C HIS A 328 15.54 9.93 -9.00
N ASN A 329 14.63 9.97 -9.99
CA ASN A 329 14.56 8.96 -11.05
C ASN A 329 15.08 9.48 -12.39
N SER A 330 15.81 8.62 -13.10
CA SER A 330 16.25 8.88 -14.47
C SER A 330 15.08 8.84 -15.46
N GLU A 331 15.23 9.53 -16.60
CA GLU A 331 14.24 9.50 -17.68
C GLU A 331 13.95 8.06 -18.16
N GLN A 332 14.99 7.23 -18.27
CA GLN A 332 14.85 5.83 -18.64
C GLN A 332 13.91 5.08 -17.68
N LEU A 333 14.11 5.26 -16.37
CA LEU A 333 13.30 4.63 -15.34
C LEU A 333 11.86 5.17 -15.34
N ILE A 334 11.68 6.47 -15.58
CA ILE A 334 10.35 7.07 -15.73
C ILE A 334 9.59 6.43 -16.91
N TRP A 335 10.22 6.24 -18.07
CA TRP A 335 9.58 5.55 -19.19
C TRP A 335 9.24 4.08 -18.88
N ASN A 336 10.07 3.38 -18.11
CA ASN A 336 9.74 2.04 -17.62
C ASN A 336 8.46 2.10 -16.74
N HIS A 337 8.36 3.07 -15.83
CA HIS A 337 7.19 3.25 -14.96
C HIS A 337 5.92 3.60 -15.75
N VAL A 338 6.05 4.45 -16.77
CA VAL A 338 4.98 4.74 -17.74
C VAL A 338 4.50 3.44 -18.37
N PHE A 339 5.41 2.64 -18.93
CA PHE A 339 5.06 1.39 -19.60
C PHE A 339 4.40 0.37 -18.66
N ILE A 340 4.94 0.20 -17.44
CA ILE A 340 4.37 -0.70 -16.42
C ILE A 340 2.94 -0.28 -16.05
N THR A 341 2.72 1.03 -15.85
CA THR A 341 1.41 1.58 -15.52
C THR A 341 0.40 1.36 -16.65
N LEU A 342 0.85 1.49 -17.89
CA LEU A 342 0.05 1.17 -19.08
C LEU A 342 -0.23 -0.34 -19.20
N CYS A 343 0.72 -1.20 -18.82
CA CYS A 343 0.49 -2.65 -18.74
C CYS A 343 -0.57 -3.01 -17.69
N LEU A 344 -0.55 -2.39 -16.52
CA LEU A 344 -1.60 -2.58 -15.50
C LEU A 344 -2.98 -2.17 -16.01
N SER A 345 -3.06 -1.05 -16.73
CA SER A 345 -4.29 -0.57 -17.38
C SER A 345 -4.80 -1.55 -18.43
N ALA A 346 -3.93 -1.96 -19.34
CA ALA A 346 -4.21 -2.92 -20.39
C ALA A 346 -4.66 -4.29 -19.84
N ASN A 347 -3.99 -4.80 -18.80
CA ASN A 347 -4.31 -6.08 -18.18
C ASN A 347 -5.70 -6.03 -17.52
N LYS A 348 -6.04 -4.95 -16.81
CA LYS A 348 -7.39 -4.74 -16.28
C LYS A 348 -8.43 -4.69 -17.40
N PHE A 349 -8.16 -3.96 -18.47
CA PHE A 349 -9.05 -3.87 -19.64
C PHE A 349 -9.32 -5.25 -20.25
N CYS A 350 -8.28 -6.00 -20.59
CA CYS A 350 -8.39 -7.35 -21.13
C CYS A 350 -9.10 -8.30 -20.16
N THR A 351 -8.77 -8.25 -18.87
CA THR A 351 -9.41 -9.10 -17.84
C THR A 351 -10.91 -8.84 -17.75
N ILE A 352 -11.33 -7.57 -17.70
CA ILE A 352 -12.76 -7.22 -17.61
C ILE A 352 -13.51 -7.68 -18.87
N LEU A 353 -12.96 -7.44 -20.06
CA LEU A 353 -13.59 -7.89 -21.31
C LEU A 353 -13.67 -9.42 -21.38
N SER A 354 -12.57 -10.11 -21.04
CA SER A 354 -12.51 -11.58 -21.03
C SER A 354 -13.56 -12.22 -20.12
N ILE A 355 -13.94 -11.55 -19.03
CA ILE A 355 -14.93 -12.04 -18.07
C ILE A 355 -16.36 -11.61 -18.45
N LEU A 356 -16.57 -10.38 -18.90
CA LEU A 356 -17.92 -9.77 -19.00
C LEU A 356 -18.43 -9.51 -20.41
N SER A 357 -17.55 -9.50 -21.43
CA SER A 357 -17.93 -9.15 -22.81
C SER A 357 -17.99 -10.40 -23.68
N ASP A 358 -18.89 -10.40 -24.65
CA ASP A 358 -18.85 -11.35 -25.76
C ASP A 358 -17.74 -10.96 -26.75
N ASP A 359 -17.19 -11.97 -27.44
CA ASP A 359 -16.03 -11.81 -28.31
C ASP A 359 -16.32 -10.84 -29.47
N SER A 360 -17.53 -10.87 -30.02
CA SER A 360 -17.98 -9.98 -31.11
C SER A 360 -18.11 -8.51 -30.68
N GLU A 361 -18.28 -8.25 -29.38
CA GLU A 361 -18.47 -6.91 -28.84
C GLU A 361 -17.17 -6.25 -28.37
N MET A 362 -16.15 -7.04 -28.02
CA MET A 362 -14.87 -6.54 -27.49
C MET A 362 -14.24 -5.41 -28.35
N PRO A 363 -14.23 -5.49 -29.71
CA PRO A 363 -13.63 -4.44 -30.53
C PRO A 363 -14.31 -3.07 -30.36
N LYS A 364 -15.61 -3.02 -30.05
CA LYS A 364 -16.36 -1.76 -29.85
C LYS A 364 -15.77 -0.94 -28.70
N TYR A 365 -15.26 -1.60 -27.66
CA TYR A 365 -14.68 -0.98 -26.47
C TYR A 365 -13.25 -0.44 -26.68
N LEU A 366 -12.57 -0.74 -27.79
CA LEU A 366 -11.26 -0.16 -28.10
C LEU A 366 -11.35 1.36 -28.28
N SER A 367 -12.46 1.87 -28.81
CA SER A 367 -12.72 3.30 -28.94
C SER A 367 -12.74 3.99 -27.57
N LEU A 368 -13.34 3.34 -26.57
CA LEU A 368 -13.38 3.78 -25.18
C LEU A 368 -11.98 3.74 -24.55
N TYR A 369 -11.23 2.65 -24.76
CA TYR A 369 -9.84 2.55 -24.28
C TYR A 369 -8.98 3.69 -24.84
N LYS A 370 -9.05 3.93 -26.16
CA LYS A 370 -8.32 4.99 -26.86
C LYS A 370 -8.67 6.37 -26.31
N ARG A 371 -9.96 6.73 -26.30
CA ARG A 371 -10.41 8.12 -26.08
C ARG A 371 -10.54 8.50 -24.61
N ARG A 372 -10.85 7.56 -23.72
CA ARG A 372 -11.12 7.83 -22.31
C ARG A 372 -10.00 7.30 -21.41
N VAL A 373 -9.70 6.00 -21.49
CA VAL A 373 -8.77 5.35 -20.55
C VAL A 373 -7.34 5.83 -20.78
N SER A 374 -6.81 5.60 -21.99
CA SER A 374 -5.43 5.93 -22.31
C SER A 374 -5.15 7.43 -22.20
N VAL A 375 -6.04 8.28 -22.71
CA VAL A 375 -5.86 9.74 -22.69
C VAL A 375 -5.82 10.27 -21.25
N ARG A 376 -6.77 9.87 -20.40
CA ARG A 376 -6.78 10.32 -18.99
C ARG A 376 -5.53 9.87 -18.26
N LEU A 377 -5.16 8.60 -18.40
CA LEU A 377 -3.99 8.05 -17.73
C LEU A 377 -2.70 8.75 -18.14
N CYS A 378 -2.46 8.93 -19.44
CA CYS A 378 -1.28 9.62 -19.95
C CYS A 378 -1.24 11.09 -19.51
N ASN A 379 -2.37 11.80 -19.57
CA ASN A 379 -2.44 13.20 -19.13
C ASN A 379 -2.13 13.32 -17.63
N THR A 380 -2.65 12.43 -16.79
CA THR A 380 -2.34 12.44 -15.35
C THR A 380 -0.87 12.14 -15.08
N ILE A 381 -0.27 11.17 -15.77
CA ILE A 381 1.18 10.90 -15.65
C ILE A 381 1.99 12.16 -16.01
N ILE A 382 1.67 12.80 -17.13
CA ILE A 382 2.32 14.03 -17.59
C ILE A 382 2.16 15.15 -16.56
N GLU A 383 0.95 15.36 -16.03
CA GLU A 383 0.68 16.37 -15.00
C GLU A 383 1.49 16.15 -13.72
N VAL A 384 1.62 14.89 -13.28
CA VAL A 384 2.43 14.52 -12.10
C VAL A 384 3.91 14.74 -12.39
N LEU A 385 4.42 14.31 -13.54
CA LEU A 385 5.81 14.49 -13.94
C LEU A 385 6.20 15.98 -14.03
N LYS A 386 5.32 16.82 -14.58
CA LYS A 386 5.53 18.28 -14.65
C LYS A 386 5.63 18.93 -13.27
N LYS A 387 4.90 18.40 -12.27
CA LYS A 387 4.96 18.89 -10.89
C LYS A 387 6.19 18.40 -10.12
N ASN A 388 6.76 17.27 -10.55
CA ASN A 388 7.88 16.61 -9.90
C ASN A 388 9.13 16.62 -10.79
N ALA A 389 9.49 17.79 -11.29
CA ALA A 389 10.69 17.99 -12.10
C ALA A 389 11.49 19.20 -11.57
N PRO A 390 12.83 19.14 -11.60
CA PRO A 390 13.66 20.32 -11.41
C PRO A 390 13.27 21.46 -12.38
N ILE A 391 13.46 22.71 -11.96
CA ILE A 391 13.06 23.90 -12.73
C ILE A 391 13.79 23.96 -14.09
N ASP A 392 15.04 23.51 -14.11
CA ASP A 392 15.92 23.43 -15.26
C ASP A 392 15.75 22.14 -16.09
N PHE A 393 14.95 21.18 -15.63
CA PHE A 393 14.74 19.92 -16.32
C PHE A 393 13.59 20.00 -17.33
N ALA A 394 13.92 19.93 -18.61
CA ALA A 394 12.94 19.84 -19.69
C ALA A 394 12.65 18.37 -20.05
N PHE A 395 11.52 17.83 -19.57
CA PHE A 395 11.03 16.53 -20.06
C PHE A 395 10.44 16.68 -21.47
N VAL A 396 11.20 16.27 -22.48
CA VAL A 396 10.81 16.43 -23.88
C VAL A 396 10.20 15.13 -24.42
N TYR A 397 8.90 15.15 -24.73
CA TYR A 397 8.15 13.99 -25.19
C TYR A 397 7.18 14.32 -26.33
N CYS A 398 6.75 13.29 -27.06
CA CYS A 398 5.59 13.35 -27.95
C CYS A 398 4.42 12.57 -27.33
N ILE A 399 3.18 13.05 -27.47
CA ILE A 399 2.02 12.31 -26.95
C ILE A 399 1.83 10.96 -27.65
N ASN A 400 2.32 10.84 -28.89
CA ASN A 400 2.28 9.58 -29.62
C ASN A 400 3.25 8.56 -29.03
N HIS A 401 4.30 8.95 -28.29
CA HIS A 401 5.11 8.00 -27.51
C HIS A 401 4.24 7.32 -26.44
N PHE A 402 3.45 8.09 -25.70
CA PHE A 402 2.53 7.55 -24.69
C PHE A 402 1.41 6.70 -25.31
N ARG A 403 0.82 7.14 -26.43
CA ARG A 403 -0.19 6.35 -27.16
C ARG A 403 0.40 5.04 -27.69
N TYR A 404 1.59 5.09 -28.28
CA TYR A 404 2.30 3.93 -28.77
C TYR A 404 2.55 2.93 -27.65
N LEU A 405 3.09 3.37 -26.50
CA LEU A 405 3.28 2.50 -25.34
C LEU A 405 1.97 1.94 -24.80
N SER A 406 0.89 2.71 -24.83
CA SER A 406 -0.43 2.29 -24.36
C SER A 406 -0.99 1.15 -25.22
N PHE A 407 -0.92 1.27 -26.54
CA PHE A 407 -1.32 0.21 -27.46
C PHE A 407 -0.33 -0.95 -27.48
N LYS A 408 0.96 -0.70 -27.24
CA LYS A 408 1.97 -1.76 -27.11
C LYS A 408 1.68 -2.63 -25.88
N ALA A 409 1.42 -2.00 -24.73
CA ALA A 409 1.00 -2.68 -23.51
C ALA A 409 -0.31 -3.47 -23.72
N LEU A 410 -1.29 -2.87 -24.40
CA LEU A 410 -2.55 -3.53 -24.74
C LEU A 410 -2.34 -4.76 -25.65
N LEU A 411 -1.49 -4.64 -26.67
CA LEU A 411 -1.15 -5.75 -27.56
C LEU A 411 -0.55 -6.92 -26.79
N LEU A 412 0.40 -6.65 -25.89
CA LEU A 412 1.06 -7.67 -25.09
C LEU A 412 0.09 -8.36 -24.12
N CYS A 413 -0.78 -7.59 -23.45
CA CYS A 413 -1.79 -8.15 -22.55
C CYS A 413 -2.86 -8.94 -23.31
N ALA A 414 -3.33 -8.44 -24.46
CA ALA A 414 -4.35 -9.10 -25.27
C ALA A 414 -3.89 -10.45 -25.82
N ARG A 415 -2.61 -10.58 -26.18
CA ARG A 415 -1.99 -11.85 -26.59
C ARG A 415 -1.94 -12.89 -25.47
N LYS A 416 -1.81 -12.43 -24.23
CA LYS A 416 -1.62 -13.29 -23.04
C LYS A 416 -2.91 -13.56 -22.28
N THR A 417 -3.96 -12.77 -22.49
CA THR A 417 -5.24 -12.90 -21.80
C THR A 417 -6.19 -13.77 -22.62
N SER A 418 -6.86 -14.74 -21.98
CA SER A 418 -7.85 -15.59 -22.64
C SER A 418 -8.92 -14.76 -23.37
N ARG A 419 -9.36 -15.19 -24.56
CA ARG A 419 -10.38 -14.54 -25.42
C ARG A 419 -9.98 -13.19 -26.03
N CYS A 420 -9.00 -12.47 -25.48
CA CYS A 420 -8.62 -11.15 -25.98
C CYS A 420 -7.73 -11.17 -27.24
N SER A 421 -7.35 -12.34 -27.76
CA SER A 421 -6.61 -12.46 -29.02
C SER A 421 -7.37 -11.84 -30.20
N ILE A 422 -8.71 -11.80 -30.15
CA ILE A 422 -9.57 -11.14 -31.14
C ILE A 422 -9.32 -9.63 -31.26
N LEU A 423 -8.78 -8.99 -30.21
CA LEU A 423 -8.45 -7.56 -30.23
C LEU A 423 -7.15 -7.27 -31.00
N VAL A 424 -6.27 -8.25 -31.17
CA VAL A 424 -4.91 -8.05 -31.71
C VAL A 424 -4.88 -7.36 -33.07
N PRO A 425 -5.70 -7.74 -34.08
CA PRO A 425 -5.70 -7.06 -35.37
C PRO A 425 -6.05 -5.58 -35.26
N TYR A 426 -7.08 -5.24 -34.46
CA TYR A 426 -7.53 -3.87 -34.25
C TYR A 426 -6.50 -3.04 -33.47
N VAL A 427 -5.84 -3.63 -32.47
CA VAL A 427 -4.78 -2.98 -31.70
C VAL A 427 -3.56 -2.71 -32.59
N ASN A 428 -3.19 -3.62 -33.50
CA ASN A 428 -2.08 -3.42 -34.43
C ASN A 428 -2.32 -2.22 -35.37
N VAL A 429 -3.57 -2.00 -35.81
CA VAL A 429 -3.94 -0.82 -36.62
C VAL A 429 -3.67 0.46 -35.84
N GLU A 430 -4.07 0.55 -34.57
CA GLU A 430 -3.85 1.74 -33.74
C GLU A 430 -2.37 1.92 -33.35
N LEU A 431 -1.64 0.81 -33.14
CA LEU A 431 -0.20 0.84 -32.89
C LEU A 431 0.55 1.38 -34.11
N ALA A 432 0.17 0.96 -35.32
CA ALA A 432 0.77 1.45 -36.56
C ALA A 432 0.53 2.95 -36.77
N LYS A 433 -0.66 3.46 -36.40
CA LYS A 433 -0.98 4.90 -36.46
C LYS A 433 -0.14 5.73 -35.49
N SER A 434 0.13 5.21 -34.29
CA SER A 434 0.85 5.93 -33.23
C SER A 434 2.38 5.78 -33.28
N ASN A 435 2.92 5.01 -34.22
CA ASN A 435 4.35 4.67 -34.30
C ASN A 435 5.24 5.77 -34.91
N CYS A 436 5.29 6.94 -34.26
CA CYS A 436 6.18 8.03 -34.68
C CYS A 436 7.67 7.73 -34.45
N ILE A 437 7.98 6.83 -33.50
CA ILE A 437 9.36 6.50 -33.09
C ILE A 437 10.15 5.83 -34.22
N TYR A 438 9.49 4.98 -35.01
CA TYR A 438 10.08 4.29 -36.16
C TYR A 438 9.70 4.94 -37.49
N GLY A 439 9.32 6.21 -37.49
CA GLY A 439 9.14 7.01 -38.70
C GLY A 439 7.79 6.84 -39.41
N LYS A 440 6.75 6.31 -38.75
CA LYS A 440 5.37 6.29 -39.30
C LYS A 440 4.58 7.47 -38.72
N TRP A 441 4.43 8.52 -39.51
CA TRP A 441 3.94 9.84 -39.07
C TRP A 441 2.45 10.07 -39.37
N LYS A 442 1.56 9.20 -38.91
CA LYS A 442 0.11 9.45 -39.01
C LYS A 442 -0.38 10.07 -37.68
N GLU A 443 -1.23 11.11 -37.75
CA GLU A 443 -1.89 11.74 -36.59
C GLU A 443 -0.93 12.23 -35.48
N HIS A 444 0.09 13.02 -35.83
CA HIS A 444 1.12 13.47 -34.88
C HIS A 444 0.67 14.67 -34.01
N ALA A 445 0.91 14.60 -32.69
CA ALA A 445 0.55 15.69 -31.78
C ALA A 445 1.44 15.81 -30.55
N ARG A 446 1.57 17.02 -30.01
CA ARG A 446 2.21 17.33 -28.72
C ARG A 446 1.21 17.27 -27.56
N THR A 447 -0.02 17.72 -27.82
CA THR A 447 -1.08 17.81 -26.81
C THR A 447 -2.34 17.17 -27.34
N VAL A 448 -3.06 16.48 -26.46
CA VAL A 448 -4.32 15.81 -26.78
C VAL A 448 -5.41 16.31 -25.86
N SER A 449 -6.56 16.65 -26.42
CA SER A 449 -7.73 17.10 -25.67
C SER A 449 -8.26 15.99 -24.77
N LYS A 450 -9.10 16.34 -23.79
CA LYS A 450 -9.81 15.36 -22.94
C LYS A 450 -10.65 14.35 -23.74
N ASN A 451 -10.95 14.65 -25.00
CA ASN A 451 -11.72 13.80 -25.91
C ASN A 451 -10.84 13.01 -26.89
N GLY A 452 -9.52 13.08 -26.78
CA GLY A 452 -8.59 12.34 -27.62
C GLY A 452 -8.21 13.02 -28.94
N LEU A 453 -8.65 14.27 -29.17
CA LEU A 453 -8.32 15.03 -30.38
C LEU A 453 -6.95 15.70 -30.26
N ASN A 454 -6.22 15.78 -31.37
CA ASN A 454 -4.92 16.45 -31.44
C ASN A 454 -5.12 17.97 -31.32
N LEU A 455 -4.37 18.61 -30.43
CA LEU A 455 -4.49 20.06 -30.17
C LEU A 455 -3.29 20.87 -30.67
N VAL A 456 -2.10 20.28 -30.71
CA VAL A 456 -0.85 20.98 -31.08
C VAL A 456 0.03 20.00 -31.86
N GLU A 457 0.69 20.44 -32.93
CA GLU A 457 1.65 19.62 -33.68
C GLU A 457 2.90 19.26 -32.84
N ALA A 458 3.48 18.10 -33.11
CA ALA A 458 4.64 17.60 -32.36
C ALA A 458 5.97 18.08 -32.93
N LEU A 459 6.98 18.20 -32.05
CA LEU A 459 8.38 18.43 -32.44
C LEU A 459 8.97 17.15 -33.03
N LYS A 460 9.31 17.19 -34.32
CA LYS A 460 9.79 16.00 -35.06
C LYS A 460 11.10 15.44 -34.51
N ASP A 461 11.97 16.29 -33.98
CA ASP A 461 13.30 15.90 -33.51
C ASP A 461 13.24 14.97 -32.29
N VAL A 462 12.21 15.11 -31.47
CA VAL A 462 11.98 14.28 -30.28
C VAL A 462 11.72 12.82 -30.64
N CYS A 463 11.08 12.56 -31.78
CA CYS A 463 10.76 11.20 -32.24
C CYS A 463 11.94 10.52 -32.93
N ARG A 464 13.04 11.25 -33.19
CA ARG A 464 14.26 10.75 -33.82
C ARG A 464 15.36 10.39 -32.81
N LYS A 465 15.13 10.67 -31.52
CA LYS A 465 16.00 10.30 -30.39
C LYS A 465 16.36 8.80 -30.41
N SER A 466 17.65 8.51 -30.58
CA SER A 466 18.18 7.15 -30.71
C SER A 466 18.14 6.37 -29.39
N ASP A 467 18.42 7.05 -28.29
CA ASP A 467 18.28 6.57 -26.91
C ASP A 467 16.84 6.13 -26.60
N LEU A 468 15.85 6.93 -26.98
CA LEU A 468 14.44 6.60 -26.78
C LEU A 468 14.00 5.39 -27.61
N ARG A 469 14.50 5.29 -28.85
CA ARG A 469 14.26 4.10 -29.70
C ARG A 469 14.83 2.84 -29.06
N GLN A 470 16.06 2.89 -28.57
CA GLN A 470 16.70 1.76 -27.90
C GLN A 470 15.91 1.36 -26.65
N LEU A 471 15.47 2.32 -25.86
CA LEU A 471 14.63 2.08 -24.70
C LEU A 471 13.32 1.38 -25.07
N PHE A 472 12.65 1.84 -26.14
CA PHE A 472 11.36 1.29 -26.54
C PHE A 472 11.43 -0.12 -27.10
N LYS A 473 12.60 -0.56 -27.61
CA LYS A 473 12.83 -1.97 -27.95
C LYS A 473 12.75 -2.88 -26.72
N ASN A 474 13.10 -2.37 -25.54
CA ASN A 474 13.00 -3.14 -24.29
C ASN A 474 11.54 -3.37 -23.85
N PHE A 475 10.57 -2.68 -24.46
CA PHE A 475 9.13 -2.80 -24.19
C PHE A 475 8.41 -3.79 -25.11
N ASP A 476 9.15 -4.71 -25.73
CA ASP A 476 8.59 -5.80 -26.53
C ASP A 476 8.09 -6.98 -25.70
N VAL A 477 8.36 -6.98 -24.39
CA VAL A 477 7.90 -7.98 -23.42
C VAL A 477 7.17 -7.31 -22.27
N LEU A 478 6.28 -8.07 -21.61
CA LEU A 478 5.66 -7.61 -20.36
C LEU A 478 6.73 -7.52 -19.25
N PRO A 479 6.50 -6.68 -18.23
CA PRO A 479 7.39 -6.62 -17.07
C PRO A 479 7.63 -8.00 -16.44
N TYR A 480 8.79 -8.18 -15.79
CA TYR A 480 9.11 -9.41 -15.07
C TYR A 480 8.03 -9.71 -14.01
N ASP A 481 7.69 -11.00 -13.84
CA ASP A 481 6.60 -11.50 -12.97
C ASP A 481 5.18 -10.98 -13.27
N PHE A 482 4.97 -10.30 -14.39
CA PHE A 482 3.64 -9.79 -14.75
C PHE A 482 2.71 -10.91 -15.23
N GLN A 483 1.60 -11.10 -14.50
CA GLN A 483 0.61 -12.14 -14.79
C GLN A 483 -0.65 -11.55 -15.44
N CYS A 484 -0.99 -12.03 -16.64
CA CYS A 484 -2.27 -11.76 -17.30
C CYS A 484 -3.32 -12.79 -16.89
N TYR A 485 -4.58 -12.39 -16.92
CA TYR A 485 -5.69 -13.29 -16.59
C TYR A 485 -5.75 -14.48 -17.55
N ASP A 486 -5.79 -15.69 -16.98
CA ASP A 486 -5.94 -16.94 -17.70
C ASP A 486 -7.16 -17.69 -17.15
N HIS A 487 -8.24 -17.70 -17.93
CA HIS A 487 -9.47 -18.40 -17.58
C HIS A 487 -9.25 -19.88 -17.23
N LYS A 488 -8.31 -20.58 -17.88
CA LYS A 488 -8.08 -22.02 -17.58
C LYS A 488 -7.49 -22.22 -16.19
N ARG A 489 -6.57 -21.35 -15.76
CA ARG A 489 -5.99 -21.39 -14.42
C ARG A 489 -7.01 -21.06 -13.34
N PHE A 490 -7.92 -20.14 -13.63
CA PHE A 490 -8.99 -19.75 -12.71
C PHE A 490 -9.85 -20.96 -12.29
N PHE A 491 -10.30 -21.77 -13.25
CA PHE A 491 -11.14 -22.95 -12.94
C PHE A 491 -10.37 -24.12 -12.32
N LEU A 492 -9.05 -24.21 -12.51
CA LEU A 492 -8.22 -25.21 -11.82
C LEU A 492 -7.93 -24.84 -10.36
N SER A 493 -8.16 -23.58 -9.98
CA SER A 493 -7.92 -23.06 -8.63
C SER A 493 -9.17 -23.00 -7.74
N LEU A 494 -10.34 -23.25 -8.31
CA LEU A 494 -11.63 -23.44 -7.64
C LEU A 494 -11.87 -24.93 -7.41
#